data_AF-A0A2T5JP02-F1
#
_entry.id   AF-A0A2T5JP02-F1
#
_cell.length_a   1.000
_cell.length_b   1.000
_cell.length_c   1.000
_cell.angle_alpha   90.00
_cell.angle_beta   90.00
_cell.angle_gamma   90.00
#
_symmetry.space_group_name_H-M   'P 1'
#
loop_
_entity.id
_entity.type
_entity.pdbx_description
1 polymer ?
#
loop_
_entity_poly.entity_id
_entity_poly.type
_entity_poly.pdbx_seq_one_letter_code
_entity_poly.pdbx_strand_id
1 'polypeptide(L)'
;MRGTDETSGSLFSYVDLEERIPARHPLRKIRRVVNDALVSMNAEFDRLYAADGRPSIAPERLLRASLIQILFFVRSERQLMEQMQCNLLFRWFVGLGIDDPVWVATVFSKNRDRLLTTDIAQKFLAAILSHCEIAPLLSDEHFSVDGTLIKAWASMKSFQPKPEQEAAEPGGGPDDPPAPPPSAEAEPTETKPEPAPMTPPKPRTRNAEVDFRGQKRSNATHA
;
A
#
# COMPACT_ATOMS: atom_id res chain seq x y z
N MET A 1 -15.99 32.89 23.67
CA MET A 1 -15.12 33.72 22.81
C MET A 1 -14.49 32.81 21.77
N ARG A 2 -14.47 33.21 20.49
CA ARG A 2 -13.79 32.44 19.42
C ARG A 2 -12.29 32.73 19.49
N GLY A 3 -11.46 31.69 19.53
CA GLY A 3 -10.00 31.84 19.49
C GLY A 3 -9.52 32.42 18.16
N THR A 4 -8.32 33.00 18.15
CA THR A 4 -7.69 33.53 16.93
C THR A 4 -7.19 32.38 16.05
N ASP A 5 -7.47 32.47 14.75
CA ASP A 5 -7.02 31.52 13.72
C ASP A 5 -5.66 32.00 13.18
N GLU A 6 -4.65 31.98 14.05
CA GLU A 6 -3.30 32.39 13.72
C GLU A 6 -2.52 31.22 13.12
N THR A 7 -2.19 31.32 11.82
CA THR A 7 -1.35 30.36 11.10
C THR A 7 0.13 30.65 11.36
N SER A 8 0.59 30.40 12.58
CA SER A 8 1.99 30.62 12.95
C SER A 8 2.84 29.40 12.64
N GLY A 9 3.60 29.45 11.55
CA GLY A 9 4.75 28.57 11.35
C GLY A 9 5.87 28.97 12.32
N SER A 10 5.93 28.33 13.48
CA SER A 10 7.06 28.47 14.40
C SER A 10 8.34 28.02 13.69
N LEU A 11 9.32 28.93 13.52
CA LEU A 11 10.58 28.64 12.81
C LEU A 11 11.40 27.53 13.49
N PHE A 12 11.22 27.31 14.81
CA PHE A 12 11.90 26.27 15.59
C PHE A 12 10.96 25.70 16.66
N SER A 13 10.66 24.40 16.60
CA SER A 13 9.85 23.69 17.59
C SER A 13 10.72 22.68 18.36
N TYR A 14 10.92 22.89 19.66
CA TYR A 14 11.70 22.03 20.55
C TYR A 14 10.86 20.93 21.24
N VAL A 15 9.79 20.46 20.61
CA VAL A 15 8.91 19.45 21.23
C VAL A 15 9.37 18.04 20.89
N ASP A 16 9.60 17.22 21.92
CA ASP A 16 9.96 15.82 21.77
C ASP A 16 8.81 15.04 21.10
N LEU A 17 9.15 14.15 20.17
CA LEU A 17 8.20 13.22 19.57
C LEU A 17 7.58 12.31 20.62
N GLU A 18 8.31 11.96 21.68
CA GLU A 18 7.79 11.15 22.79
C GLU A 18 6.61 11.83 23.47
N GLU A 19 6.62 13.15 23.63
CA GLU A 19 5.52 13.90 24.26
C GLU A 19 4.31 14.07 23.33
N ARG A 20 4.55 14.07 22.02
CA ARG A 20 3.49 14.20 21.01
C ARG A 20 2.58 12.96 20.92
N ILE A 21 3.09 11.78 21.28
CA ILE A 21 2.31 10.54 21.19
C ILE A 21 1.52 10.32 22.48
N PRO A 22 0.20 10.11 22.43
CA PRO A 22 -0.59 9.86 23.64
C PRO A 22 -0.02 8.71 24.49
N ALA A 23 0.05 8.89 25.80
CA ALA A 23 0.58 7.88 26.73
C ALA A 23 -0.18 6.54 26.68
N ARG A 24 -1.47 6.58 26.33
CA ARG A 24 -2.34 5.39 26.20
C ARG A 24 -2.36 4.78 24.80
N HIS A 25 -1.53 5.26 23.88
CA HIS A 25 -1.52 4.76 22.51
C HIS A 25 -0.98 3.30 22.44
N PRO A 26 -1.69 2.35 21.80
CA PRO A 26 -1.29 0.94 21.77
C PRO A 26 0.13 0.68 21.23
N LEU A 27 0.57 1.49 20.25
CA LEU A 27 1.92 1.39 19.71
C LEU A 27 3.04 1.61 20.74
N ARG A 28 2.76 2.23 21.91
CA ARG A 28 3.77 2.32 22.97
C ARG A 28 4.14 0.96 23.54
N LYS A 29 3.13 0.14 23.85
CA LYS A 29 3.35 -1.23 24.32
C LYS A 29 4.01 -2.06 23.23
N ILE A 30 3.52 -1.97 21.99
CA ILE A 30 4.08 -2.69 20.85
C ILE A 30 5.54 -2.29 20.62
N ARG A 31 5.87 -0.99 20.66
CA ARG A 31 7.24 -0.51 20.44
C ARG A 31 8.21 -1.04 21.48
N ARG A 32 7.81 -1.11 22.76
CA ARG A 32 8.64 -1.71 23.82
C ARG A 32 8.97 -3.16 23.50
N VAL A 33 7.93 -3.97 23.28
CA VAL A 33 8.09 -5.40 22.94
C VAL A 33 8.97 -5.60 21.71
N VAL A 34 8.75 -4.79 20.67
CA VAL A 34 9.53 -4.86 19.43
C VAL A 34 10.98 -4.45 19.66
N ASN A 35 11.25 -3.40 20.44
CA ASN A 35 12.62 -2.99 20.73
C ASN A 35 13.37 -4.06 21.52
N ASP A 36 12.73 -4.69 22.51
CA ASP A 36 13.32 -5.76 23.30
C ASP A 36 13.64 -6.98 22.42
N ALA A 37 12.72 -7.33 21.51
CA ALA A 37 12.96 -8.37 20.51
C ALA A 37 14.13 -8.01 19.57
N LEU A 38 14.21 -6.76 19.10
CA LEU A 38 15.29 -6.30 18.22
C LEU A 38 16.66 -6.35 18.91
N VAL A 39 16.74 -5.94 20.18
CA VAL A 39 17.97 -6.03 20.98
C VAL A 39 18.46 -7.47 21.07
N SER A 40 17.55 -8.44 21.25
CA SER A 40 17.91 -9.87 21.29
C SER A 40 18.49 -10.38 19.96
N MET A 41 18.26 -9.67 18.85
CA MET A 41 18.70 -10.05 17.51
C MET A 41 19.99 -9.34 17.05
N ASN A 42 20.57 -8.45 17.86
CA ASN A 42 21.75 -7.65 17.46
C ASN A 42 22.88 -8.52 16.89
N ALA A 43 23.19 -9.66 17.53
CA ALA A 43 24.24 -10.56 17.06
C ALA A 43 24.00 -11.14 15.66
N GLU A 44 22.74 -11.30 15.25
CA GLU A 44 22.41 -11.74 13.88
C GLU A 44 22.51 -10.58 12.89
N PHE A 45 22.12 -9.38 13.29
CA PHE A 45 22.30 -8.18 12.48
C PHE A 45 23.78 -7.88 12.23
N ASP A 46 24.63 -8.01 13.25
CA ASP A 46 26.08 -7.81 13.13
C ASP A 46 26.74 -8.77 12.13
N ARG A 47 26.16 -9.96 11.90
CA ARG A 47 26.63 -10.92 10.88
C ARG A 47 26.18 -10.56 9.47
N LEU A 48 25.03 -9.92 9.34
CA LEU A 48 24.42 -9.57 8.05
C LEU A 48 24.94 -8.24 7.49
N TYR A 49 25.40 -7.35 8.37
CA TYR A 49 25.88 -6.03 8.01
C TYR A 49 27.40 -5.94 8.16
N ALA A 50 28.06 -5.37 7.15
CA ALA A 50 29.48 -5.06 7.24
C ALA A 50 29.70 -3.91 8.24
N ALA A 51 30.80 -3.96 8.99
CA ALA A 51 31.19 -2.89 9.91
C ALA A 51 31.50 -1.57 9.18
N ASP A 52 32.02 -1.67 7.95
CA ASP A 52 32.44 -0.54 7.13
C ASP A 52 31.67 -0.46 5.81
N GLY A 53 31.44 0.76 5.33
CA GLY A 53 30.83 1.01 4.02
C GLY A 53 29.88 2.19 4.01
N ARG A 54 29.11 2.32 2.93
CA ARG A 54 28.05 3.33 2.84
C ARG A 54 26.94 3.00 3.84
N PRO A 55 26.55 3.93 4.74
CA PRO A 55 25.47 3.68 5.68
C PRO A 55 24.18 3.26 4.97
N SER A 56 23.68 2.07 5.32
CA SER A 56 22.38 1.57 4.90
C SER A 56 21.31 1.94 5.93
N ILE A 57 20.05 1.63 5.61
CA ILE A 57 18.98 1.73 6.60
C ILE A 57 19.22 0.66 7.67
N ALA A 58 19.20 1.06 8.94
CA ALA A 58 19.38 0.14 10.07
C ALA A 58 18.29 -0.95 10.08
N PRO A 59 18.63 -2.22 10.36
CA PRO A 59 17.68 -3.32 10.32
C PRO A 59 16.51 -3.14 11.29
N GLU A 60 16.74 -2.54 12.45
CA GLU A 60 15.74 -2.20 13.46
C GLU A 60 14.70 -1.22 12.91
N ARG A 61 15.14 -0.26 12.10
CA ARG A 61 14.27 0.74 11.49
C ARG A 61 13.46 0.12 10.35
N LEU A 62 14.05 -0.79 9.57
CA LEU A 62 13.36 -1.55 8.52
C LEU A 62 12.25 -2.43 9.12
N LEU A 63 12.55 -3.21 10.15
CA LEU A 63 11.59 -4.11 10.80
C LEU A 63 10.43 -3.34 11.44
N ARG A 64 10.72 -2.21 12.11
CA ARG A 64 9.65 -1.33 12.66
C ARG A 64 8.79 -0.71 11.57
N ALA A 65 9.38 -0.28 10.47
CA ALA A 65 8.62 0.27 9.34
C ALA A 65 7.74 -0.80 8.67
N SER A 66 8.24 -2.03 8.51
CA SER A 66 7.44 -3.16 8.01
C SER A 66 6.28 -3.52 8.94
N LEU A 67 6.48 -3.45 10.27
CA LEU A 67 5.40 -3.64 11.23
C LEU A 67 4.32 -2.56 11.11
N ILE A 68 4.70 -1.28 10.96
CA ILE A 68 3.71 -0.21 10.73
C ILE A 68 2.92 -0.47 9.44
N GLN A 69 3.59 -0.93 8.39
CA GLN A 69 2.94 -1.25 7.13
C GLN A 69 1.84 -2.31 7.32
N ILE A 70 2.11 -3.35 8.13
CA ILE A 70 1.14 -4.41 8.46
C ILE A 70 0.03 -3.88 9.37
N LEU A 71 0.38 -3.24 10.49
CA LEU A 71 -0.56 -2.79 11.53
C LEU A 71 -1.56 -1.75 11.02
N PHE A 72 -1.16 -0.90 10.07
CA PHE A 72 -1.99 0.14 9.48
C PHE A 72 -2.45 -0.18 8.06
N PHE A 73 -2.23 -1.42 7.59
CA PHE A 73 -2.62 -1.88 6.26
C PHE A 73 -2.16 -0.94 5.12
N VAL A 74 -0.96 -0.36 5.26
CA VAL A 74 -0.40 0.56 4.26
C VAL A 74 -0.06 -0.23 3.00
N ARG A 75 -0.69 0.14 1.88
CA ARG A 75 -0.77 -0.72 0.69
C ARG A 75 0.49 -0.70 -0.16
N SER A 76 1.35 0.31 0.01
CA SER A 76 2.62 0.40 -0.72
C SER A 76 3.72 1.07 0.11
N GLU A 77 4.97 0.79 -0.23
CA GLU A 77 6.11 1.42 0.44
C GLU A 77 6.27 2.88 0.05
N ARG A 78 5.80 3.28 -1.14
CA ARG A 78 5.71 4.69 -1.52
C ARG A 78 4.77 5.43 -0.57
N GLN A 79 3.58 4.88 -0.35
CA GLN A 79 2.63 5.40 0.63
C GLN A 79 3.21 5.38 2.04
N LEU A 80 3.99 4.37 2.42
CA LEU A 80 4.69 4.34 3.71
C LEU A 80 5.66 5.51 3.84
N MET A 81 6.48 5.79 2.82
CA MET A 81 7.41 6.94 2.85
C MET A 81 6.66 8.27 2.88
N GLU A 82 5.54 8.41 2.17
CA GLU A 82 4.67 9.60 2.25
C GLU A 82 4.08 9.77 3.66
N GLN A 83 3.60 8.69 4.28
CA GLN A 83 3.14 8.75 5.67
C GLN A 83 4.28 9.09 6.63
N MET A 84 5.49 8.60 6.41
CA MET A 84 6.64 8.98 7.23
C MET A 84 7.06 10.45 7.08
N GLN A 85 6.68 11.14 6.01
CA GLN A 85 6.92 12.58 5.86
C GLN A 85 5.99 13.41 6.75
N CYS A 86 4.72 12.99 6.89
CA CYS A 86 3.69 13.81 7.55
C CYS A 86 3.26 13.29 8.92
N ASN A 87 3.44 11.99 9.21
CA ASN A 87 2.89 11.34 10.38
C ASN A 87 3.94 11.15 11.48
N LEU A 88 3.86 11.99 12.52
CA LEU A 88 4.77 11.96 13.67
C LEU A 88 4.73 10.62 14.42
N LEU A 89 3.58 9.95 14.48
CA LEU A 89 3.46 8.63 15.13
C LEU A 89 4.28 7.57 14.41
N PHE A 90 4.29 7.60 13.07
CA PHE A 90 5.04 6.63 12.28
C PHE A 90 6.54 6.89 12.41
N ARG A 91 6.97 8.16 12.33
CA ARG A 91 8.36 8.55 12.56
C ARG A 91 8.84 8.11 13.95
N TRP A 92 8.04 8.44 14.96
CA TRP A 92 8.29 8.06 16.34
C TRP A 92 8.47 6.54 16.46
N PHE A 93 7.49 5.74 16.01
CA PHE A 93 7.56 4.28 16.14
C PHE A 93 8.80 3.70 15.46
N VAL A 94 9.09 4.15 14.23
CA VAL A 94 10.24 3.71 13.44
C VAL A 94 11.57 4.24 13.99
N GLY A 95 11.55 5.25 14.87
CA GLY A 95 12.74 5.86 15.46
C GLY A 95 13.48 6.77 14.50
N LEU A 96 12.75 7.48 13.65
CA LEU A 96 13.24 8.67 12.96
C LEU A 96 12.96 9.91 13.82
N GLY A 97 13.94 10.81 13.91
CA GLY A 97 13.75 12.16 14.45
C GLY A 97 12.78 12.97 13.60
N ILE A 98 12.38 14.17 14.04
CA ILE A 98 11.45 15.00 13.26
C ILE A 98 12.06 15.49 11.94
N ASP A 99 13.34 15.89 11.99
CA ASP A 99 14.07 16.47 10.84
C ASP A 99 14.84 15.44 10.00
N ASP A 100 14.88 14.17 10.43
CA ASP A 100 15.59 13.13 9.70
C ASP A 100 15.03 12.98 8.27
N PRO A 101 15.85 12.83 7.22
CA PRO A 101 15.33 12.58 5.88
C PRO A 101 14.61 11.23 5.83
N VAL A 102 13.43 11.20 5.21
CA VAL A 102 12.74 9.94 4.91
C VAL A 102 13.48 9.21 3.79
N TRP A 103 13.48 7.89 3.84
CA TRP A 103 14.14 7.08 2.82
C TRP A 103 13.44 7.14 1.47
N VAL A 104 14.21 6.91 0.41
CA VAL A 104 13.66 6.68 -0.92
C VAL A 104 12.97 5.31 -0.93
N ALA A 105 11.72 5.24 -1.42
CA ALA A 105 10.92 4.02 -1.39
C ALA A 105 11.64 2.82 -2.03
N THR A 106 12.30 2.99 -3.18
CA THR A 106 13.03 1.91 -3.86
C THR A 106 14.25 1.41 -3.09
N VAL A 107 14.89 2.27 -2.30
CA VAL A 107 15.99 1.90 -1.42
C VAL A 107 15.43 1.08 -0.25
N PHE A 108 14.30 1.52 0.33
CA PHE A 108 13.59 0.76 1.35
C PHE A 108 13.21 -0.64 0.84
N SER A 109 12.57 -0.77 -0.32
CA SER A 109 12.19 -2.05 -0.92
C SER A 109 13.39 -3.00 -1.00
N LYS A 110 14.49 -2.52 -1.59
CA LYS A 110 15.70 -3.35 -1.80
C LYS A 110 16.35 -3.78 -0.49
N ASN A 111 16.38 -2.92 0.52
CA ASN A 111 16.94 -3.28 1.82
C ASN A 111 16.02 -4.24 2.58
N ARG A 112 14.70 -4.02 2.51
CA ARG A 112 13.70 -4.91 3.08
C ARG A 112 13.81 -6.31 2.47
N ASP A 113 13.85 -6.42 1.15
CA ASP A 113 13.93 -7.73 0.46
C ASP A 113 15.23 -8.49 0.81
N ARG A 114 16.31 -7.77 1.09
CA ARG A 114 17.57 -8.36 1.57
C ARG A 114 17.52 -8.79 3.03
N LEU A 115 16.83 -8.03 3.88
CA LEU A 115 16.77 -8.27 5.33
C LEU A 115 15.72 -9.31 5.70
N LEU A 116 14.48 -9.16 5.20
CA LEU A 116 13.33 -10.02 5.51
C LEU A 116 13.39 -11.34 4.75
N THR A 117 14.50 -12.05 4.90
CA THR A 117 14.61 -13.46 4.55
C THR A 117 13.73 -14.30 5.48
N THR A 118 13.42 -15.54 5.07
CA THR A 118 12.61 -16.47 5.88
C THR A 118 13.17 -16.67 7.28
N ASP A 119 14.50 -16.78 7.42
CA ASP A 119 15.17 -16.99 8.71
C ASP A 119 15.02 -15.78 9.64
N ILE A 120 15.33 -14.57 9.14
CA ILE A 120 15.23 -13.34 9.95
C ILE A 120 13.77 -13.04 10.32
N ALA A 121 12.83 -13.23 9.39
CA ALA A 121 11.42 -13.07 9.67
C ALA A 121 10.94 -14.04 10.76
N GLN A 122 11.36 -15.31 10.69
CA GLN A 122 11.02 -16.33 11.68
C GLN A 122 11.61 -16.00 13.06
N LYS A 123 12.91 -15.66 13.12
CA LYS A 123 13.60 -15.27 14.36
C LYS A 123 12.95 -14.04 15.01
N PHE A 124 12.64 -13.03 14.20
CA PHE A 124 11.99 -11.81 14.70
C PHE A 124 10.61 -12.10 15.28
N LEU A 125 9.78 -12.85 14.57
CA LEU A 125 8.45 -13.21 15.06
C LEU A 125 8.55 -14.10 16.32
N ALA A 126 9.46 -15.06 16.34
CA ALA A 126 9.71 -15.90 17.51
C ALA A 126 10.15 -15.08 18.73
N ALA A 127 11.02 -14.09 18.55
CA ALA A 127 11.46 -13.18 19.61
C ALA A 127 10.30 -12.35 20.17
N ILE A 128 9.40 -11.86 19.31
CA ILE A 128 8.18 -11.14 19.74
C ILE A 128 7.25 -12.07 20.52
N LEU A 129 6.99 -13.28 20.00
CA LEU A 129 6.07 -14.23 20.63
C LEU A 129 6.59 -14.76 21.97
N SER A 130 7.92 -14.87 22.11
CA SER A 130 8.57 -15.30 23.35
C SER A 130 8.70 -14.19 24.40
N HIS A 131 8.33 -12.95 24.07
CA HIS A 131 8.44 -11.82 24.98
C HIS A 131 7.55 -12.03 26.21
N CYS A 132 8.01 -11.64 27.40
CA CYS A 132 7.34 -11.91 28.69
C CYS A 132 5.90 -11.36 28.78
N GLU A 133 5.59 -10.27 28.06
CA GLU A 133 4.25 -9.70 27.98
C GLU A 133 3.33 -10.38 26.94
N ILE A 134 3.91 -11.13 26.00
CA ILE A 134 3.19 -11.76 24.90
C ILE A 134 3.00 -13.24 25.17
N ALA A 135 4.02 -13.94 25.67
CA ALA A 135 3.98 -15.37 25.94
C ALA A 135 2.76 -15.81 26.80
N PRO A 136 2.34 -15.07 27.84
CA PRO A 136 1.15 -15.43 28.62
C PRO A 136 -0.19 -15.25 27.88
N LEU A 137 -0.19 -14.55 26.74
CA LEU A 137 -1.36 -14.35 25.89
C LEU A 137 -1.50 -15.44 24.82
N LEU A 138 -0.49 -16.30 24.68
CA LEU A 138 -0.47 -17.39 23.72
C LEU A 138 -0.96 -18.67 24.40
N SER A 139 -1.77 -19.44 23.68
CA SER A 139 -2.21 -20.78 24.07
C SER A 139 -1.90 -21.73 22.92
N ASP A 140 -1.37 -22.90 23.27
CA ASP A 140 -1.15 -24.02 22.37
C ASP A 140 -2.39 -24.94 22.25
N GLU A 141 -3.37 -24.77 23.15
CA GLU A 141 -4.58 -25.60 23.19
C GLU A 141 -5.57 -25.26 22.08
N HIS A 142 -5.75 -23.98 21.76
CA HIS A 142 -6.79 -23.52 20.84
C HIS A 142 -6.22 -22.59 19.77
N PHE A 143 -6.11 -23.11 18.54
CA PHE A 143 -5.76 -22.32 17.36
C PHE A 143 -7.03 -21.82 16.65
N SER A 144 -7.28 -20.51 16.70
CA SER A 144 -8.37 -19.86 15.98
C SER A 144 -7.80 -19.02 14.83
N VAL A 145 -8.25 -19.28 13.60
CA VAL A 145 -7.91 -18.47 12.43
C VAL A 145 -9.07 -17.55 12.12
N ASP A 146 -8.92 -16.25 12.38
CA ASP A 146 -9.86 -15.25 11.86
C ASP A 146 -9.44 -14.89 10.42
N GLY A 147 -10.10 -15.53 9.45
CA GLY A 147 -9.90 -15.27 8.05
C GLY A 147 -11.06 -14.46 7.49
N THR A 148 -10.79 -13.23 7.01
CA THR A 148 -11.78 -12.50 6.22
C THR A 148 -11.73 -13.00 4.78
N LEU A 149 -12.84 -13.56 4.28
CA LEU A 149 -12.96 -13.95 2.87
C LEU A 149 -12.97 -12.70 1.98
N ILE A 150 -11.84 -12.41 1.33
CA ILE A 150 -11.76 -11.35 0.33
C ILE A 150 -12.32 -11.91 -0.99
N LYS A 151 -13.37 -11.29 -1.50
CA LYS A 151 -13.98 -11.66 -2.78
C LYS A 151 -13.00 -11.33 -3.91
N ALA A 152 -12.37 -12.35 -4.49
CA ALA A 152 -11.51 -12.16 -5.65
C ALA A 152 -12.35 -11.66 -6.84
N TRP A 153 -11.97 -10.51 -7.40
CA TRP A 153 -12.51 -10.01 -8.67
C TRP A 153 -11.82 -10.71 -9.86
N ALA A 154 -11.87 -12.04 -9.85
CA ALA A 154 -11.19 -12.92 -10.81
C ALA A 154 -12.19 -13.79 -11.59
N SER A 155 -13.44 -13.34 -11.71
CA SER A 155 -14.45 -14.08 -12.48
C SER A 155 -14.07 -14.11 -13.95
N MET A 156 -13.94 -15.31 -14.54
CA MET A 156 -13.73 -15.45 -15.99
C MET A 156 -14.82 -14.75 -16.84
N LYS A 157 -15.97 -14.42 -16.23
CA LYS A 157 -17.09 -13.72 -16.88
C LYS A 157 -16.88 -12.21 -17.00
N SER A 158 -15.90 -11.62 -16.31
CA SER A 158 -15.62 -10.18 -16.38
C SER A 158 -14.66 -9.78 -17.52
N PHE A 159 -14.13 -10.74 -18.27
CA PHE A 159 -13.25 -10.46 -19.41
C PHE A 159 -14.05 -9.97 -20.62
N GLN A 160 -13.72 -8.79 -21.14
CA GLN A 160 -14.27 -8.28 -22.40
C GLN A 160 -13.24 -8.46 -23.54
N PRO A 161 -13.68 -8.69 -24.79
CA PRO A 161 -12.78 -8.70 -25.94
C PRO A 161 -12.05 -7.36 -26.03
N LYS A 162 -10.73 -7.39 -26.23
CA LYS A 162 -10.00 -6.18 -26.55
C LYS A 162 -10.38 -5.80 -27.98
N PRO A 163 -10.75 -4.55 -28.28
CA PRO A 163 -10.89 -4.13 -29.67
C PRO A 163 -9.58 -4.43 -30.40
N GLU A 164 -9.68 -5.08 -31.55
CA GLU A 164 -8.52 -5.24 -32.44
C GLU A 164 -8.04 -3.82 -32.77
N GLN A 165 -6.81 -3.51 -32.39
CA GLN A 165 -6.12 -2.39 -33.03
C GLN A 165 -5.95 -2.83 -34.47
N GLU A 166 -6.72 -2.22 -35.38
CA GLU A 166 -6.45 -2.30 -36.81
C GLU A 166 -4.95 -2.07 -36.98
N ALA A 167 -4.28 -3.11 -37.48
CA ALA A 167 -2.90 -3.00 -37.86
C ALA A 167 -2.82 -1.83 -38.84
N ALA A 168 -2.07 -0.79 -38.46
CA ALA A 168 -1.75 0.30 -39.36
C ALA A 168 -1.27 -0.31 -40.69
N GLU A 169 -2.00 -0.03 -41.76
CA GLU A 169 -1.65 -0.49 -43.10
C GLU A 169 -0.21 -0.03 -43.45
N PRO A 170 0.59 -0.89 -44.09
CA PRO A 170 1.98 -0.58 -44.37
C PRO A 170 2.10 0.43 -45.53
N GLY A 171 2.46 1.67 -45.20
CA GLY A 171 3.28 2.57 -46.02
C GLY A 171 2.74 3.05 -47.37
N GLY A 172 2.15 4.25 -47.39
CA GLY A 172 2.09 5.14 -48.56
C GLY A 172 3.05 6.32 -48.37
N GLY A 173 3.93 6.55 -49.35
CA GLY A 173 5.03 7.53 -49.29
C GLY A 173 4.61 9.01 -49.23
N PRO A 174 5.58 9.92 -49.03
CA PRO A 174 5.33 11.33 -48.78
C PRO A 174 5.16 12.06 -50.12
N ASP A 175 3.94 12.42 -50.51
CA ASP A 175 3.62 13.57 -51.40
C ASP A 175 2.12 13.58 -51.75
N ASP A 176 1.25 13.90 -50.78
CA ASP A 176 -0.10 14.41 -51.11
C ASP A 176 -0.59 15.44 -50.06
N PRO A 177 -1.26 16.54 -50.43
CA PRO A 177 -1.54 17.67 -49.54
C PRO A 177 -2.78 17.45 -48.65
N PRO A 178 -2.86 18.06 -47.45
CA PRO A 178 -3.98 17.86 -46.54
C PRO A 178 -5.23 18.63 -46.95
N ALA A 179 -6.40 17.97 -46.91
CA ALA A 179 -7.71 18.61 -47.04
C ALA A 179 -8.17 19.22 -45.68
N PRO A 180 -8.86 20.37 -45.67
CA PRO A 180 -9.17 21.13 -44.45
C PRO A 180 -10.40 20.60 -43.70
N PRO A 181 -10.51 20.87 -42.38
CA PRO A 181 -11.62 20.37 -41.54
C PRO A 181 -12.87 21.27 -41.65
N PRO A 182 -14.10 20.71 -41.60
CA PRO A 182 -15.29 21.51 -41.41
C PRO A 182 -15.58 21.80 -39.92
N SER A 183 -15.99 23.04 -39.70
CA SER A 183 -16.28 23.72 -38.44
C SER A 183 -17.45 23.15 -37.64
N ALA A 184 -17.37 23.31 -36.32
CA ALA A 184 -18.42 23.06 -35.35
C ALA A 184 -19.38 24.27 -35.24
N GLU A 185 -20.68 24.03 -35.29
CA GLU A 185 -21.73 24.94 -34.81
C GLU A 185 -22.82 24.16 -34.03
N ALA A 186 -23.50 24.91 -33.18
CA ALA A 186 -24.19 24.53 -31.94
C ALA A 186 -25.51 23.73 -32.07
N GLU A 187 -25.91 23.17 -30.92
CA GLU A 187 -27.19 22.51 -30.62
C GLU A 187 -28.44 23.33 -31.01
N PRO A 188 -29.61 22.67 -31.07
CA PRO A 188 -30.54 22.92 -29.96
C PRO A 188 -31.25 21.69 -29.37
N THR A 189 -31.53 21.86 -28.08
CA THR A 189 -32.27 21.08 -27.09
C THR A 189 -33.73 20.77 -27.47
N GLU A 190 -34.20 19.56 -27.15
CA GLU A 190 -35.49 19.17 -26.51
C GLU A 190 -35.67 17.65 -26.70
N THR A 191 -35.92 16.81 -25.69
CA THR A 191 -37.25 16.56 -25.11
C THR A 191 -37.13 15.53 -23.95
N LYS A 192 -37.93 15.70 -22.88
CA LYS A 192 -38.14 14.80 -21.72
C LYS A 192 -38.31 13.30 -22.06
N PRO A 193 -38.07 12.40 -21.09
CA PRO A 193 -38.96 11.24 -20.94
C PRO A 193 -39.49 11.02 -19.52
N GLU A 194 -40.78 10.76 -19.47
CA GLU A 194 -41.60 10.23 -18.38
C GLU A 194 -41.20 8.77 -18.05
N PRO A 195 -41.27 8.29 -16.79
CA PRO A 195 -40.80 6.95 -16.43
C PRO A 195 -41.84 5.88 -16.78
N ALA A 196 -41.50 4.96 -17.69
CA ALA A 196 -42.29 3.75 -17.95
C ALA A 196 -42.10 2.67 -16.86
N PRO A 197 -43.13 1.87 -16.54
CA PRO A 197 -43.11 0.92 -15.43
C PRO A 197 -42.18 -0.28 -15.66
N MET A 198 -41.43 -0.65 -14.61
CA MET A 198 -40.47 -1.76 -14.62
C MET A 198 -41.16 -3.11 -14.80
N THR A 199 -40.81 -3.84 -15.86
CA THR A 199 -41.13 -5.27 -16.00
C THR A 199 -40.02 -6.09 -15.33
N PRO A 200 -40.34 -7.12 -14.52
CA PRO A 200 -39.32 -7.91 -13.84
C PRO A 200 -38.50 -8.77 -14.84
N PRO A 201 -37.17 -8.87 -14.68
CA PRO A 201 -36.34 -9.65 -15.59
C PRO A 201 -36.59 -11.16 -15.44
N LYS A 202 -36.77 -11.85 -16.56
CA LYS A 202 -36.85 -13.33 -16.62
C LYS A 202 -35.58 -13.97 -16.05
N PRO A 203 -35.67 -15.15 -15.40
CA PRO A 203 -34.52 -15.81 -14.79
C PRO A 203 -33.49 -16.18 -15.86
N ARG A 204 -32.33 -15.52 -15.82
CA ARG A 204 -31.17 -15.86 -16.64
C ARG A 204 -30.63 -17.22 -16.19
N THR A 205 -30.64 -18.16 -17.12
CA THR A 205 -30.00 -19.48 -17.02
C THR A 205 -28.56 -19.37 -16.52
N ARG A 206 -28.12 -20.34 -15.70
CA ARG A 206 -26.74 -20.41 -15.19
C ARG A 206 -25.76 -20.32 -16.37
N ASN A 207 -24.83 -19.37 -16.27
CA ASN A 207 -23.82 -19.07 -17.28
C ASN A 207 -23.09 -20.34 -17.78
N ALA A 208 -23.01 -20.49 -19.11
CA ALA A 208 -22.27 -21.56 -19.77
C ALA A 208 -20.75 -21.47 -19.50
N GLU A 209 -20.07 -22.62 -19.51
CA GLU A 209 -18.61 -22.71 -19.62
C GLU A 209 -18.19 -22.15 -20.99
N VAL A 210 -17.36 -21.12 -21.01
CA VAL A 210 -16.94 -20.44 -22.25
C VAL A 210 -15.53 -20.94 -22.61
N ASP A 211 -15.38 -21.58 -23.78
CA ASP A 211 -14.07 -21.96 -24.35
C ASP A 211 -13.44 -20.72 -25.02
N PHE A 212 -12.27 -20.28 -24.56
CA PHE A 212 -11.65 -18.98 -24.88
C PHE A 212 -10.62 -19.06 -26.01
N ARG A 213 -10.95 -19.70 -27.14
CA ARG A 213 -10.00 -19.90 -28.24
C ARG A 213 -9.61 -18.59 -28.95
N GLY A 214 -8.33 -18.21 -28.84
CA GLY A 214 -7.65 -17.29 -29.76
C GLY A 214 -7.93 -15.78 -29.62
N GLN A 215 -8.91 -15.36 -28.82
CA GLN A 215 -9.26 -13.94 -28.65
C GLN A 215 -8.50 -13.29 -27.48
N LYS A 216 -7.80 -12.18 -27.72
CA LYS A 216 -7.21 -11.36 -26.66
C LYS A 216 -8.33 -10.62 -25.91
N ARG A 217 -8.57 -10.98 -24.66
CA ARG A 217 -9.55 -10.32 -23.77
C ARG A 217 -8.83 -9.65 -22.60
N SER A 218 -9.39 -8.57 -22.06
CA SER A 218 -8.87 -7.88 -20.88
C SER A 218 -9.98 -7.47 -19.92
N ASN A 219 -9.67 -7.38 -18.64
CA ASN A 219 -10.52 -6.81 -17.59
C ASN A 219 -10.04 -5.39 -17.26
N ALA A 220 -10.11 -4.46 -18.21
CA ALA A 220 -9.57 -3.10 -18.04
C ALA A 220 -10.46 -2.15 -17.20
N THR A 221 -11.36 -2.68 -16.38
CA THR A 221 -12.14 -1.85 -15.46
C THR A 221 -11.31 -1.63 -14.21
N HIS A 222 -10.68 -0.45 -14.13
CA HIS A 222 -9.89 0.14 -13.04
C HIS A 222 -8.36 -0.06 -13.08
N ALA A 223 -7.65 1.02 -13.40
CA ALA A 223 -6.27 1.31 -12.99
C ALA A 223 -6.30 2.22 -11.76
#